data_AF-A0A7L9WKL4-F1
#
_entry.id   AF-A0A7L9WKL4-F1
#
_cell.length_a   1.000
_cell.length_b   1.000
_cell.length_c   1.000
_cell.angle_alpha   90.00
_cell.angle_beta   90.00
_cell.angle_gamma   90.00
#
_symmetry.space_group_name_H-M   'P 1'
#
loop_
_entity.id
_entity.type
_entity.pdbx_description
1 polymer ?
#
loop_
_entity_poly.entity_id
_entity_poly.type
_entity_poly.pdbx_seq_one_letter_code
_entity_poly.pdbx_strand_id
1 'polypeptide(L)'
;MLTRRNLVLAALAVPLASRVMAERAEAMKPRDLYEKGGAFTERARALDGQRVRFEGFMAPPLKADAAFFVMTQRPMAVCPFCESEAEWPDDILAVYIRRRLDVHPFNVRIEATGRLELGRFVDPETGFLSMVRVVDATYG
;
A
#
# COMPACT_ATOMS: atom_id res chain seq x y z
N MET A 1 -59.67 -32.66 9.32
CA MET A 1 -59.69 -31.20 9.11
C MET A 1 -58.32 -30.63 9.51
N LEU A 2 -57.79 -29.79 8.63
CA LEU A 2 -56.57 -28.96 8.70
C LEU A 2 -55.98 -28.74 10.13
N THR A 3 -54.66 -28.61 10.30
CA THR A 3 -53.92 -27.51 9.69
C THR A 3 -52.41 -27.72 9.65
N ARG A 4 -51.86 -27.76 8.42
CA ARG A 4 -50.50 -27.37 8.09
C ARG A 4 -50.29 -25.91 8.49
N ARG A 5 -49.66 -25.61 9.63
CA ARG A 5 -49.19 -24.25 9.97
C ARG A 5 -48.34 -24.27 11.25
N ASN A 6 -47.04 -24.33 11.06
CA ASN A 6 -46.04 -23.61 11.86
C ASN A 6 -44.80 -23.53 10.94
N LEU A 7 -44.73 -22.49 10.10
CA LEU A 7 -43.97 -21.25 10.38
C LEU A 7 -42.50 -21.61 10.58
N VAL A 8 -41.70 -21.70 9.50
CA VAL A 8 -40.98 -20.57 8.88
C VAL A 8 -40.36 -19.66 9.93
N LEU A 9 -39.05 -19.79 10.15
CA LEU A 9 -38.07 -18.72 10.40
C LEU A 9 -36.74 -19.34 10.87
N ALA A 10 -35.95 -19.84 9.92
CA ALA A 10 -34.53 -20.13 10.14
C ALA A 10 -33.78 -19.62 8.90
N ALA A 11 -33.83 -18.31 8.68
CA ALA A 11 -33.13 -17.66 7.60
C ALA A 11 -32.34 -16.46 8.15
N LEU A 12 -31.04 -16.48 7.85
CA LEU A 12 -30.14 -15.33 7.74
C LEU A 12 -29.69 -14.68 9.04
N ALA A 13 -28.79 -15.36 9.75
CA ALA A 13 -27.81 -14.67 10.57
C ALA A 13 -26.40 -15.13 10.19
N VAL A 14 -25.53 -14.15 9.91
CA VAL A 14 -24.06 -14.23 9.82
C VAL A 14 -23.52 -14.68 8.42
N PRO A 15 -22.61 -13.91 7.76
CA PRO A 15 -21.58 -13.07 8.36
C PRO A 15 -21.51 -11.63 7.82
N LEU A 16 -21.87 -10.66 8.67
CA LEU A 16 -21.30 -9.30 8.58
C LEU A 16 -19.89 -9.21 9.22
N ALA A 17 -19.36 -10.31 9.76
CA ALA A 17 -18.10 -10.32 10.50
C ALA A 17 -16.86 -10.04 9.64
N SER A 18 -16.92 -10.25 8.32
CA SER A 18 -15.75 -10.11 7.44
C SER A 18 -15.29 -8.67 7.25
N ARG A 19 -16.13 -7.66 7.56
CA ARG A 19 -15.78 -6.25 7.34
C ARG A 19 -15.04 -5.60 8.51
N VAL A 20 -15.08 -6.20 9.70
CA VAL A 20 -14.53 -5.58 10.93
C VAL A 20 -13.06 -5.94 11.19
N MET A 21 -12.52 -6.97 10.53
CA MET A 21 -11.13 -7.42 10.75
C MET A 21 -10.08 -6.64 9.96
N ALA A 22 -10.47 -5.75 9.04
CA ALA A 22 -9.53 -4.97 8.23
C ALA A 22 -8.86 -3.81 9.00
N GLU A 23 -9.41 -3.38 10.15
CA GLU A 23 -8.92 -2.18 10.85
C GLU A 23 -7.73 -2.42 11.79
N ARG A 24 -7.36 -3.68 12.08
CA ARG A 24 -6.40 -3.99 13.16
C ARG A 24 -5.03 -4.47 12.73
N ALA A 25 -4.73 -4.55 11.43
CA ALA A 25 -3.39 -4.90 10.98
C ALA A 25 -2.44 -3.72 11.22
N GLU A 26 -1.44 -3.90 12.09
CA GLU A 26 -0.40 -2.89 12.38
C GLU A 26 0.24 -2.37 11.08
N ALA A 27 0.54 -1.07 11.03
CA ALA A 27 1.17 -0.45 9.87
C ALA A 27 2.53 -1.11 9.61
N MET A 28 2.75 -1.58 8.38
CA MET A 28 4.02 -2.15 7.97
C MET A 28 5.01 -1.03 7.63
N LYS A 29 6.29 -1.34 7.64
CA LYS A 29 7.31 -0.43 7.13
C LYS A 29 7.77 -0.86 5.74
N PRO A 30 8.26 0.04 4.87
CA PRO A 30 8.77 -0.32 3.55
C PRO A 30 9.77 -1.48 3.59
N ARG A 31 10.69 -1.49 4.57
CA ARG A 31 11.68 -2.59 4.73
C ARG A 31 11.06 -3.96 4.95
N ASP A 32 9.82 -4.05 5.46
CA ASP A 32 9.16 -5.32 5.77
C ASP A 32 8.69 -6.04 4.49
N LEU A 33 8.77 -5.36 3.34
CA LEU A 33 8.51 -5.95 2.02
C LEU A 33 9.67 -6.82 1.52
N TYR A 34 10.88 -6.67 2.07
CA TYR A 34 12.10 -7.21 1.50
C TYR A 34 12.83 -8.19 2.43
N GLU A 35 13.33 -9.27 1.84
CA GLU A 35 14.33 -10.15 2.43
C GLU A 35 15.73 -9.54 2.30
N LYS A 36 16.69 -10.08 3.06
CA LYS A 36 18.11 -9.75 2.85
C LYS A 36 18.51 -10.12 1.42
N GLY A 37 18.92 -9.12 0.63
CA GLY A 37 19.27 -9.29 -0.79
C GLY A 37 18.19 -8.83 -1.78
N GLY A 38 17.13 -8.15 -1.32
CA GLY A 38 16.20 -7.40 -2.18
C GLY A 38 15.03 -8.19 -2.76
N ALA A 39 14.97 -9.51 -2.54
CA ALA A 39 13.79 -10.31 -2.91
C ALA A 39 12.59 -9.97 -2.03
N PHE A 40 11.36 -10.05 -2.56
CA PHE A 40 10.16 -9.85 -1.74
C PHE A 40 9.97 -10.95 -0.70
N THR A 41 9.52 -10.57 0.50
CA THR A 41 9.16 -11.52 1.57
C THR A 41 7.95 -12.36 1.19
N GLU A 42 7.78 -13.53 1.83
CA GLU A 42 6.56 -14.33 1.68
C GLU A 42 5.31 -13.54 2.08
N ARG A 43 5.43 -12.71 3.12
CA ARG A 43 4.35 -11.82 3.57
C ARG A 43 3.98 -10.80 2.50
N ALA A 44 4.95 -10.18 1.84
CA ALA A 44 4.69 -9.24 0.75
C ALA A 44 3.92 -9.92 -0.39
N ARG A 45 4.35 -11.11 -0.81
CA ARG A 45 3.66 -11.90 -1.86
C ARG A 45 2.25 -12.29 -1.45
N ALA A 46 2.04 -12.70 -0.20
CA ALA A 46 0.72 -13.06 0.31
C ALA A 46 -0.24 -11.86 0.35
N LEU A 47 0.28 -10.64 0.52
CA LEU A 47 -0.50 -9.41 0.57
C LEU A 47 -0.67 -8.74 -0.81
N ASP A 48 -0.12 -9.31 -1.88
CA ASP A 48 -0.29 -8.78 -3.24
C ASP A 48 -1.78 -8.74 -3.63
N GLY A 49 -2.22 -7.60 -4.15
CA GLY A 49 -3.62 -7.31 -4.44
C GLY A 49 -4.50 -6.98 -3.22
N GLN A 50 -3.97 -7.07 -1.98
CA GLN A 50 -4.74 -6.77 -0.77
C GLN A 50 -4.60 -5.32 -0.33
N ARG A 51 -5.56 -4.87 0.49
CA ARG A 51 -5.48 -3.55 1.12
C ARG A 51 -4.53 -3.60 2.32
N VAL A 52 -3.52 -2.74 2.29
CA VAL A 52 -2.41 -2.68 3.25
C VAL A 52 -2.23 -1.26 3.78
N ARG A 53 -1.58 -1.15 4.93
CA ARG A 53 -1.18 0.12 5.55
C ARG A 53 0.33 0.11 5.77
N PHE A 54 0.97 1.19 5.35
CA PHE A 54 2.40 1.43 5.54
C PHE A 54 2.65 2.72 6.32
N GLU A 55 3.66 2.73 7.19
CA GLU A 55 4.20 3.94 7.82
C GLU A 55 5.62 4.23 7.31
N GLY A 56 5.94 5.51 7.12
CA GLY A 56 7.25 5.92 6.64
C GLY A 56 7.36 7.43 6.42
N PHE A 57 8.33 7.83 5.61
CA PHE A 57 8.60 9.23 5.29
C PHE A 57 8.41 9.49 3.80
N MET A 58 7.82 10.63 3.47
CA MET A 58 7.70 11.08 2.09
C MET A 58 9.06 11.58 1.58
N ALA A 59 9.63 10.91 0.57
CA ALA A 59 10.73 11.49 -0.17
C ALA A 59 10.22 12.71 -0.98
N PRO A 60 11.03 13.77 -1.13
CA PRO A 60 10.65 14.92 -1.94
C PRO A 60 10.20 14.51 -3.36
N PRO A 61 9.05 15.00 -3.84
CA PRO A 61 8.48 14.56 -5.11
C PRO A 61 9.33 15.02 -6.29
N LEU A 62 9.30 14.21 -7.36
CA LEU A 62 10.14 14.36 -8.55
C LEU A 62 9.65 15.48 -9.48
N LYS A 63 8.33 15.73 -9.45
CA LYS A 63 7.63 16.79 -10.16
C LYS A 63 6.57 17.37 -9.22
N ALA A 64 6.26 18.66 -9.39
CA ALA A 64 5.29 19.36 -8.54
C ALA A 64 3.88 18.74 -8.59
N ASP A 65 3.49 18.13 -9.72
CA ASP A 65 2.15 17.55 -9.94
C ASP A 65 2.18 16.01 -10.06
N ALA A 66 3.16 15.34 -9.45
CA ALA A 66 3.23 13.89 -9.49
C ALA A 66 2.00 13.23 -8.83
N ALA A 67 1.46 12.18 -9.47
CA ALA A 67 0.36 11.37 -8.92
C ALA A 67 0.83 10.34 -7.87
N PHE A 68 2.12 10.35 -7.52
CA PHE A 68 2.71 9.44 -6.55
C PHE A 68 3.86 10.11 -5.80
N PHE A 69 4.26 9.49 -4.70
CA PHE A 69 5.51 9.78 -3.99
C PHE A 69 6.21 8.48 -3.62
N VAL A 70 7.50 8.57 -3.26
CA VAL A 70 8.25 7.43 -2.72
C VAL A 70 8.21 7.50 -1.20
N MET A 71 7.65 6.46 -0.58
CA MET A 71 7.72 6.26 0.86
C MET A 71 9.02 5.55 1.21
N THR A 72 9.74 6.10 2.18
CA THR A 72 11.04 5.62 2.63
C THR A 72 10.97 5.19 4.09
N GLN A 73 11.82 4.24 4.49
CA GLN A 73 11.92 3.83 5.90
C GLN A 73 12.48 4.95 6.80
N ARG A 74 13.36 5.79 6.28
CA ARG A 74 14.06 6.85 7.02
C ARG A 74 13.89 8.18 6.32
N PRO A 75 13.92 9.32 7.04
CA PRO A 75 13.88 10.64 6.41
C PRO A 75 14.98 10.81 5.36
N MET A 76 14.63 11.24 4.15
CA MET A 76 15.60 11.52 3.08
C MET A 76 15.33 12.90 2.48
N ALA A 77 16.36 13.75 2.44
CA ALA A 77 16.27 15.07 1.83
C ALA A 77 16.31 15.04 0.29
N VAL A 78 16.60 13.87 -0.30
CA VAL A 78 16.65 13.64 -1.75
C VAL A 78 16.03 12.26 -2.01
N CYS A 79 15.23 12.15 -3.07
CA CYS A 79 14.69 10.85 -3.49
C CYS A 79 15.84 9.98 -4.07
N PRO A 80 16.07 8.76 -3.54
CA PRO A 80 16.97 7.81 -4.17
C PRO A 80 16.26 7.26 -5.41
N PHE A 81 16.37 7.98 -6.52
CA PHE A 81 15.85 7.51 -7.80
C PHE A 81 16.56 6.22 -8.19
N CYS A 82 15.80 5.22 -8.59
CA CYS A 82 16.33 3.99 -9.17
C CYS A 82 16.26 4.15 -10.68
N GLU A 83 17.41 4.10 -11.37
CA GLU A 83 17.42 4.12 -12.83
C GLU A 83 17.11 2.74 -13.41
N SER A 84 17.37 1.67 -12.65
CA SER A 84 17.15 0.27 -13.07
C SER A 84 16.62 -0.64 -11.95
N GLU A 85 16.13 -1.84 -12.31
CA GLU A 85 15.65 -2.82 -11.34
C GLU A 85 16.77 -3.31 -10.41
N ALA A 86 17.99 -3.43 -10.93
CA ALA A 86 19.15 -3.89 -10.17
C ALA A 86 19.58 -2.89 -9.09
N GLU A 87 19.16 -1.64 -9.21
CA GLU A 87 19.48 -0.55 -8.28
C GLU A 87 18.32 -0.23 -7.33
N TRP A 88 17.22 -0.98 -7.40
CA TRP A 88 16.05 -0.77 -6.54
C TRP A 88 16.37 -1.04 -5.06
N PRO A 89 16.24 -0.04 -4.16
CA PRO A 89 16.49 -0.22 -2.72
C PRO A 89 15.45 -1.12 -2.04
N ASP A 90 15.90 -1.79 -0.98
CA ASP A 90 15.11 -2.71 -0.16
C ASP A 90 14.42 -2.04 1.04
N ASP A 91 14.28 -0.71 1.00
CA ASP A 91 13.64 0.08 2.07
C ASP A 91 12.73 1.21 1.56
N ILE A 92 12.25 1.09 0.32
CA ILE A 92 11.35 2.06 -0.32
C ILE A 92 10.08 1.42 -0.90
N LEU A 93 9.05 2.24 -1.10
CA LEU A 93 7.76 1.84 -1.67
C LEU A 93 7.17 3.01 -2.48
N ALA A 94 6.73 2.77 -3.71
CA ALA A 94 5.98 3.77 -4.46
C ALA A 94 4.54 3.87 -3.96
N VAL A 95 4.01 5.07 -3.77
CA VAL A 95 2.64 5.29 -3.28
C VAL A 95 1.87 6.16 -4.27
N TYR A 96 0.98 5.54 -5.05
CA TYR A 96 0.11 6.19 -6.02
C TYR A 96 -1.19 6.61 -5.36
N ILE A 97 -1.47 7.90 -5.38
CA ILE A 97 -2.59 8.50 -4.65
C ILE A 97 -3.79 8.73 -5.56
N ARG A 98 -4.99 8.69 -4.99
CA ARG A 98 -6.24 8.89 -5.78
C ARG A 98 -6.58 10.35 -6.07
N ARG A 99 -5.96 11.27 -5.34
CA ARG A 99 -6.31 12.71 -5.34
C ARG A 99 -5.03 13.53 -5.54
N ARG A 100 -5.12 14.84 -5.32
CA ARG A 100 -3.96 15.74 -5.35
C ARG A 100 -2.92 15.34 -4.31
N LEU A 101 -1.64 15.43 -4.68
CA LEU A 101 -0.51 15.23 -3.79
C LEU A 101 -0.27 16.51 -2.97
N ASP A 102 -0.56 16.42 -1.68
CA ASP A 102 -0.15 17.37 -0.66
C ASP A 102 1.23 16.96 -0.11
N VAL A 103 2.25 17.77 -0.37
CA VAL A 103 3.64 17.44 -0.01
C VAL A 103 3.87 17.65 1.49
N HIS A 104 4.34 16.61 2.17
CA HIS A 104 4.76 16.70 3.57
C HIS A 104 6.29 16.91 3.68
N PRO A 105 6.77 17.59 4.73
CA PRO A 105 8.19 17.66 5.02
C PRO A 105 8.80 16.26 5.17
N PHE A 106 9.99 16.04 4.62
CA PHE A 106 10.66 14.72 4.59
C PHE A 106 10.99 14.14 5.97
N ASN A 107 10.94 14.95 7.02
CA ASN A 107 11.19 14.56 8.40
C ASN A 107 9.90 14.26 9.20
N VAL A 108 8.73 14.37 8.57
CA VAL A 108 7.44 14.00 9.16
C VAL A 108 7.10 12.57 8.76
N ARG A 109 6.80 11.74 9.75
CA ARG A 109 6.28 10.39 9.50
C ARG A 109 4.80 10.48 9.12
N ILE A 110 4.43 9.74 8.09
CA ILE A 110 3.07 9.63 7.58
C ILE A 110 2.66 8.16 7.45
N GLU A 111 1.37 7.90 7.38
CA GLU A 111 0.82 6.60 7.04
C GLU A 111 0.18 6.66 5.65
N ALA A 112 0.31 5.59 4.86
CA ALA A 112 -0.37 5.42 3.59
C ALA A 112 -1.15 4.10 3.59
N THR A 113 -2.39 4.14 3.11
CA THR A 113 -3.26 2.97 2.99
C THR A 113 -3.78 2.87 1.56
N GLY A 114 -3.66 1.69 0.96
CA GLY A 114 -4.09 1.41 -0.41
C GLY A 114 -3.97 -0.07 -0.75
N ARG A 115 -4.05 -0.42 -2.03
CA ARG A 115 -3.87 -1.81 -2.49
C ARG A 115 -2.40 -2.04 -2.83
N LEU A 116 -1.80 -3.10 -2.30
CA LEU A 116 -0.43 -3.51 -2.66
C LEU A 116 -0.44 -4.12 -4.06
N GLU A 117 0.53 -3.74 -4.88
CA GLU A 117 0.81 -4.40 -6.15
C GLU A 117 2.33 -4.66 -6.25
N LEU A 118 2.69 -5.93 -6.43
CA LEU A 118 4.05 -6.35 -6.73
C LEU A 118 4.27 -6.41 -8.25
N GLY A 119 5.52 -6.19 -8.66
CA GLY A 119 5.96 -6.35 -10.04
C GLY A 119 6.34 -5.03 -10.71
N ARG A 120 7.16 -5.18 -11.75
CA ARG A 120 7.72 -4.08 -12.55
C ARG A 120 6.60 -3.20 -13.11
N PHE A 121 6.73 -1.89 -12.89
CA PHE A 121 5.92 -0.87 -13.55
C PHE A 121 6.77 0.36 -13.82
N VAL A 122 6.64 0.89 -15.04
CA VAL A 122 7.27 2.15 -15.43
C VAL A 122 6.16 3.18 -15.58
N ASP A 123 6.23 4.22 -14.78
CA ASP A 123 5.30 5.32 -14.80
C ASP A 123 5.36 6.06 -16.17
N PRO A 124 4.24 6.17 -16.89
CA PRO A 124 4.26 6.73 -18.25
C PRO A 124 4.56 8.25 -18.28
N GLU A 125 4.33 8.98 -17.19
CA GLU A 125 4.50 10.44 -17.14
C GLU A 125 5.88 10.87 -16.65
N THR A 126 6.49 10.07 -15.78
CA THR A 126 7.78 10.37 -15.15
C THR A 126 8.91 9.45 -15.61
N GLY A 127 8.59 8.29 -16.19
CA GLY A 127 9.56 7.23 -16.46
C GLY A 127 10.03 6.50 -15.20
N PHE A 128 9.45 6.79 -14.04
CA PHE A 128 9.85 6.19 -12.76
C PHE A 128 9.55 4.69 -12.75
N LEU A 129 10.58 3.89 -12.50
CA LEU A 129 10.47 2.46 -12.33
C LEU A 129 10.08 2.14 -10.89
N SER A 130 9.11 1.24 -10.70
CA SER A 130 8.77 0.66 -9.40
C SER A 130 8.67 -0.86 -9.48
N MET A 131 9.21 -1.54 -8.46
CA MET A 131 9.05 -2.99 -8.30
C MET A 131 7.89 -3.36 -7.38
N VAL A 132 7.49 -2.42 -6.52
CA VAL A 132 6.34 -2.53 -5.63
C VAL A 132 5.70 -1.17 -5.48
N ARG A 133 4.39 -1.16 -5.39
CA ARG A 133 3.60 0.05 -5.24
C ARG A 133 2.37 -0.19 -4.40
N VAL A 134 1.91 0.85 -3.71
CA VAL A 134 0.57 0.92 -3.17
C VAL A 134 -0.24 1.86 -4.04
N VAL A 135 -1.31 1.34 -4.64
CA VAL A 135 -2.20 2.09 -5.52
C VAL A 135 -3.53 2.39 -4.82
N ASP A 136 -4.31 3.27 -5.44
CA ASP A 136 -5.57 3.76 -4.86
C ASP A 136 -5.38 4.33 -3.44
N ALA A 137 -4.21 4.92 -3.19
CA ALA A 137 -3.77 5.26 -1.85
C ALA A 137 -4.43 6.53 -1.31
N THR A 138 -4.51 6.56 0.02
CA THR A 138 -4.74 7.75 0.84
C THR A 138 -3.67 7.79 1.91
N TYR A 139 -3.21 8.98 2.29
CA TYR A 139 -2.16 9.15 3.30
C TYR A 139 -2.46 10.34 4.21
N GLY A 140 -1.80 10.38 5.37
CA GLY A 140 -1.91 11.44 6.37
C GLY A 140 -1.03 11.18 7.58
#